data_AF-A0A6M2C8X8-F1
#
_entry.id   AF-A0A6M2C8X8-F1
#
_cell.length_a   1.000
_cell.length_b   1.000
_cell.length_c   1.000
_cell.angle_alpha   90.00
_cell.angle_beta   90.00
_cell.angle_gamma   90.00
#
_symmetry.space_group_name_H-M   'P 1'
#
loop_
_entity.id
_entity.type
_entity.pdbx_description
1 polymer ?
#
loop_
_entity_poly.entity_id
_entity_poly.type
_entity_poly.pdbx_seq_one_letter_code
_entity_poly.pdbx_strand_id
1 'polypeptide(L)' 'MRGIAVDHATIQRWVFKFGPLIESQIKKRKNRVRVSWRMDETYIKVKGIWCYL' A
#
# COMPACT_ATOMS: atom_id res chain seq x y z
N MET A 1 1.52 28.89 6.95
CA MET A 1 1.32 27.42 7.08
C MET A 1 2.65 26.81 7.52
N ARG A 2 2.74 26.24 8.73
CA ARG A 2 3.99 25.71 9.29
C ARG A 2 4.35 24.40 8.58
N GLY A 3 5.38 24.43 7.74
CA GLY A 3 5.98 23.23 7.15
C GLY A 3 6.51 22.35 8.27
N ILE A 4 5.87 21.22 8.51
CA ILE A 4 6.39 20.19 9.41
C ILE A 4 7.60 19.61 8.67
N ALA A 5 8.79 19.79 9.22
CA ALA A 5 10.01 19.13 8.74
C ALA A 5 9.90 17.64 9.05
N VAL A 6 9.14 16.94 8.22
CA VAL A 6 8.96 15.50 8.30
C VAL A 6 10.20 14.88 7.67
N ASP A 7 11.10 14.38 8.52
CA ASP A 7 12.21 13.53 8.09
C ASP A 7 11.69 12.43 7.16
N HIS A 8 12.43 12.12 6.10
CA HIS A 8 12.00 11.15 5.06
C HIS A 8 11.63 9.80 5.66
N ALA A 9 12.30 9.39 6.75
CA ALA A 9 12.00 8.15 7.44
C ALA A 9 10.72 8.21 8.31
N THR A 10 10.10 9.39 8.51
CA THR A 10 8.83 9.50 9.25
C THR A 10 7.69 8.82 8.51
N ILE A 11 7.61 8.98 7.19
CA ILE A 11 6.62 8.29 6.36
C ILE A 11 6.85 6.78 6.46
N GLN A 12 8.11 6.33 6.36
CA GLN A 12 8.46 4.93 6.51
C GLN A 12 8.09 4.37 7.90
N ARG A 13 8.36 5.12 8.97
CA ARG A 13 7.95 4.77 10.35
C ARG A 13 6.43 4.63 10.46
N TRP A 14 5.66 5.49 9.79
CA TRP A 14 4.20 5.40 9.75
C TRP A 14 3.71 4.19 8.97
N VAL A 15 4.34 3.87 7.84
CA VAL A 15 4.04 2.65 7.08
C VAL A 15 4.26 1.41 7.94
N PHE A 16 5.36 1.34 8.69
CA PHE A 16 5.58 0.21 9.61
C PHE A 16 4.59 0.17 10.78
N LYS A 17 4.23 1.34 11.34
CA LYS A 17 3.31 1.42 12.48
C LYS A 17 1.87 1.08 12.09
N PHE A 18 1.39 1.63 10.97
CA PHE A 18 -0.01 1.53 10.56
C PHE A 18 -0.27 0.45 9.51
N GLY A 19 0.76 0.00 8.79
CA GLY A 19 0.65 -1.07 7.80
C GLY A 19 -0.07 -2.31 8.34
N PRO A 20 0.35 -2.88 9.49
CA PRO A 20 -0.32 -4.04 10.08
C PRO A 20 -1.78 -3.76 10.48
N LEU A 21 -2.08 -2.55 10.95
CA LEU A 21 -3.44 -2.15 11.31
C LEU A 21 -4.35 -2.11 10.07
N ILE A 22 -3.88 -1.46 9.01
CA ILE A 22 -4.60 -1.36 7.74
C ILE A 22 -4.77 -2.76 7.13
N GLU A 23 -3.72 -3.57 7.11
CA GLU A 23 -3.76 -4.94 6.60
C GLU A 23 -4.78 -5.80 7.36
N SER A 24 -4.81 -5.71 8.69
CA SER A 24 -5.79 -6.36 9.54
C SER A 24 -7.23 -5.99 9.16
N GLN A 25 -7.51 -4.71 8.95
CA GLN A 25 -8.84 -4.24 8.58
C GLN A 25 -9.22 -4.64 7.16
N ILE A 26 -8.27 -4.59 6.21
CA ILE A 26 -8.48 -5.06 4.84
C ILE A 26 -8.79 -6.56 4.85
N LYS A 27 -8.01 -7.38 5.55
CA LYS A 27 -8.24 -8.83 5.67
C LYS A 27 -9.62 -9.15 6.24
N LYS A 28 -10.06 -8.40 7.27
CA LYS A 28 -11.40 -8.56 7.86
C LYS A 28 -12.54 -8.22 6.90
N ARG A 29 -12.35 -7.21 6.03
CA ARG A 29 -13.37 -6.73 5.08
C ARG A 29 -13.27 -7.36 3.70
N LYS A 30 -12.18 -8.06 3.40
CA LYS A 30 -11.93 -8.69 2.11
C LYS A 30 -12.82 -9.92 1.96
N ASN A 31 -13.88 -9.78 1.15
CA ASN A 31 -14.69 -10.91 0.73
C ASN A 31 -13.85 -11.91 -0.09
N ARG A 32 -14.22 -13.19 -0.04
CA ARG A 32 -13.61 -14.23 -0.87
C ARG A 32 -13.75 -13.82 -2.32
N VAL A 33 -12.62 -13.50 -2.95
CA VAL A 33 -12.58 -13.10 -4.35
C VAL A 33 -13.08 -14.28 -5.18
N ARG A 34 -14.09 -14.06 -6.04
CA ARG A 34 -14.56 -15.08 -6.99
C ARG A 34 -13.44 -15.41 -7.98
N VAL A 35 -13.61 -16.51 -8.71
CA VAL A 35 -12.62 -17.08 -9.65
C VAL A 35 -12.12 -16.07 -10.69
N SER A 36 -12.91 -15.03 -11.01
CA SER A 36 -12.48 -13.90 -11.83
C SER A 36 -12.41 -12.63 -11.00
N TRP A 37 -11.20 -12.10 -10.82
CA TRP A 37 -10.97 -10.73 -10.39
C TRP A 37 -10.50 -9.93 -11.59
N ARG A 38 -11.11 -8.77 -11.83
CA ARG A 38 -10.64 -7.83 -12.83
C ARG A 38 -9.82 -6.79 -12.09
N MET A 39 -8.50 -6.84 -12.26
CA MET A 39 -7.62 -5.73 -11.94
C MET A 39 -7.57 -4.80 -13.14
N ASP A 40 -7.70 -3.51 -12.89
CA ASP A 40 -7.30 -2.53 -13.89
C ASP A 40 -5.78 -2.62 -14.02
N GLU A 41 -5.31 -2.85 -15.25
CA GLU A 41 -3.90 -3.02 -15.58
C GLU A 41 -3.08 -1.85 -15.01
N THR A 42 -2.24 -2.14 -14.02
CA THR A 42 -1.48 -1.11 -13.30
C THR A 42 0.01 -1.38 -13.43
N TYR A 43 0.71 -0.40 -14.00
CA TYR A 43 2.17 -0.43 -14.15
C TYR A 43 2.83 0.08 -12.87
N ILE A 44 3.58 -0.77 -12.18
CA ILE A 44 4.27 -0.41 -10.93
C ILE A 44 5.78 -0.57 -11.14
N LYS A 45 6.55 0.45 -10.80
CA LYS A 45 8.01 0.40 -10.86
C LYS A 45 8.58 -0.01 -9.50
N VAL A 46 8.99 -1.27 -9.36
CA VAL A 46 9.58 -1.80 -8.12
C VAL A 46 11.09 -1.86 -8.28
N LYS A 47 11.83 -1.11 -7.44
CA LYS A 47 13.31 -1.04 -7.48
C LYS A 47 13.88 -0.74 -8.88
N GLY A 48 13.16 0.02 -9.69
CA GLY A 48 13.58 0.38 -11.05
C GLY A 48 13.07 -0.54 -12.16
N ILE A 49 12.48 -1.68 -11.83
CA ILE A 49 11.96 -2.65 -12.79
C ILE A 49 10.44 -2.46 -12.92
N TRP A 50 9.94 -2.43 -14.16
CA TRP A 50 8.50 -2.40 -14.42
C TRP A 50 7.89 -3.77 -14.13
N CYS A 51 6.89 -3.77 -13.25
CA CYS A 51 6.10 -4.95 -12.91
C CYS A 51 4.66 -4.72 -13.37
N TYR A 52 4.10 -5.75 -13.98
CA TYR A 52 2.69 -5.86 -14.35
C TYR A 52 1.95 -6.61 -13.23
N LEU A 53 0.75 -6.14 -12.86
CA LEU A 53 -0.07 -6.70 -11.79
C LEU A 53 -1.41 -7.23 -12.29
#